data_AF-A0A656GF74-F1
#
_entry.id   AF-A0A656GF74-F1
#
_cell.length_a   1.000
_cell.length_b   1.000
_cell.length_c   1.000
_cell.angle_alpha   90.00
_cell.angle_beta   90.00
_cell.angle_gamma   90.00
#
_symmetry.space_group_name_H-M   'P 1'
#
loop_
_entity.id
_entity.type
_entity.pdbx_description
1 polymer ?
#
loop_
_entity_poly.entity_id
_entity_poly.type
_entity_poly.pdbx_seq_one_letter_code
_entity_poly.pdbx_strand_id
1 'polypeptide(L)'
;MKIRKIKRAFERIKPNGRQMVIGVPFLWLFLFFALPFLIVLKISFAEADVAIPPYTEIFSYADEKLQMVLNFANYTLLSGDDLYVSAYLGSLKMAFIST
;
A
#
# COMPACT_ATOMS: atom_id res chain seq x y z
N MET A 1 -35.25 17.87 -6.57
CA MET A 1 -34.19 18.53 -7.37
C MET A 1 -32.77 17.94 -7.19
N LYS A 2 -32.38 17.44 -6.00
CA LYS A 2 -31.03 16.90 -5.72
C LYS A 2 -30.67 15.60 -6.49
N ILE A 3 -31.62 14.69 -6.69
CA ILE A 3 -31.41 13.38 -7.35
C ILE A 3 -30.97 13.51 -8.83
N ARG A 4 -31.47 14.52 -9.54
CA ARG A 4 -31.07 14.79 -10.94
C ARG A 4 -29.62 15.29 -11.06
N LYS A 5 -29.11 16.00 -10.04
CA LYS A 5 -27.71 16.45 -10.00
C LYS A 5 -26.76 15.27 -9.79
N ILE A 6 -27.11 14.34 -8.88
CA ILE A 6 -26.31 13.13 -8.63
C ILE A 6 -26.28 12.24 -9.87
N LYS A 7 -27.42 12.01 -10.54
CA LYS A 7 -27.46 11.26 -11.80
C LYS A 7 -26.60 11.89 -12.89
N ARG A 8 -26.65 13.21 -13.08
CA ARG A 8 -25.81 13.91 -14.08
C ARG A 8 -24.31 13.85 -13.74
N ALA A 9 -23.95 13.84 -12.46
CA ALA A 9 -22.57 13.66 -12.04
C ALA A 9 -22.07 12.23 -12.38
N PHE A 10 -22.89 11.21 -12.12
CA PHE A 10 -22.59 9.82 -12.48
C PHE A 10 -22.47 9.60 -13.99
N GLU A 11 -23.37 10.18 -14.79
CA GLU A 11 -23.32 10.06 -16.27
C GLU A 11 -22.07 10.71 -16.87
N ARG A 12 -21.47 11.71 -16.20
CA ARG A 12 -20.20 12.31 -16.63
C ARG A 12 -18.97 11.46 -16.30
N ILE A 13 -19.09 10.54 -15.34
CA ILE A 13 -18.00 9.69 -14.86
C ILE A 13 -18.01 8.33 -15.58
N LYS A 14 -19.10 7.99 -16.29
CA LYS A 14 -19.18 6.73 -17.03
C LYS A 14 -18.13 6.70 -18.15
N PRO A 15 -17.15 5.78 -18.08
CA PRO A 15 -16.12 5.70 -19.11
C PRO A 15 -16.76 5.28 -20.43
N ASN A 16 -16.36 5.93 -21.52
CA ASN A 16 -16.73 5.51 -22.87
C ASN A 16 -15.94 4.25 -23.29
N GLY A 17 -16.32 3.63 -24.41
CA GLY A 17 -15.65 2.41 -24.89
C GLY A 17 -14.15 2.58 -25.09
N ARG A 18 -13.70 3.74 -25.58
CA ARG A 18 -12.27 4.06 -25.74
C ARG A 18 -11.53 4.11 -24.41
N GLN A 19 -12.13 4.71 -23.38
CA GLN A 19 -11.55 4.77 -22.04
C GLN A 19 -11.48 3.39 -21.40
N MET A 20 -12.43 2.49 -21.67
CA MET A 20 -12.36 1.11 -21.18
C MET A 20 -11.26 0.31 -21.88
N VAL A 21 -11.11 0.44 -23.21
CA VAL A 21 -10.04 -0.23 -23.97
C VAL A 21 -8.65 0.17 -23.50
N ILE A 22 -8.46 1.43 -23.10
CA ILE A 22 -7.18 1.91 -22.56
C ILE A 22 -7.07 1.57 -21.05
N GLY A 23 -8.15 1.82 -20.30
CA GLY A 23 -8.16 1.73 -18.84
C GLY A 23 -7.96 0.32 -18.32
N VAL A 24 -8.48 -0.71 -19.01
CA VAL A 24 -8.32 -2.11 -18.57
C VAL A 24 -6.85 -2.54 -18.58
N PRO A 25 -6.09 -2.38 -19.69
CA PRO A 25 -4.64 -2.65 -19.68
C PRO A 25 -3.86 -1.84 -18.65
N PHE A 26 -4.17 -0.54 -18.49
CA PHE A 26 -3.47 0.28 -17.50
C PHE A 26 -3.79 -0.14 -16.06
N LEU A 27 -5.03 -0.52 -15.76
CA LEU A 27 -5.40 -1.06 -14.46
C LEU A 27 -4.66 -2.36 -14.18
N TRP A 28 -4.56 -3.24 -15.18
CA TRP A 28 -3.78 -4.46 -15.07
C TRP A 28 -2.32 -4.16 -14.75
N LEU A 29 -1.67 -3.30 -15.55
CA LEU A 29 -0.28 -2.89 -15.32
C LEU A 29 -0.10 -2.27 -13.93
N PHE A 30 -1.03 -1.40 -13.50
CA PHE A 30 -0.98 -0.77 -12.19
C PHE A 30 -1.10 -1.79 -11.05
N LEU A 31 -2.00 -2.77 -11.15
CA LEU A 31 -2.15 -3.81 -10.13
C LEU A 31 -0.87 -4.63 -9.99
N PHE A 32 -0.28 -5.07 -11.09
CA PHE A 32 0.97 -5.84 -11.06
C PHE A 32 2.17 -5.00 -10.64
N PHE A 33 2.20 -3.72 -11.00
CA PHE A 33 3.19 -2.78 -10.51
C PHE A 33 3.08 -2.56 -9.00
N ALA A 34 1.87 -2.42 -8.46
CA ALA A 34 1.63 -2.17 -7.04
C ALA A 34 1.83 -3.42 -6.16
N LEU A 35 1.59 -4.62 -6.72
CA LEU A 35 1.67 -5.89 -5.98
C LEU A 35 2.97 -6.07 -5.17
N PRO A 36 4.20 -5.89 -5.71
CA PRO A 36 5.42 -6.02 -4.92
C PRO A 36 5.49 -5.02 -3.75
N PHE A 37 5.01 -3.79 -3.93
CA PHE A 37 4.97 -2.80 -2.85
C PHE A 37 3.96 -3.16 -1.77
N LEU A 38 2.80 -3.71 -2.16
CA LEU A 38 1.80 -4.22 -1.21
C LEU A 38 2.32 -5.39 -0.40
N ILE A 39 3.14 -6.26 -1.00
CA ILE A 39 3.81 -7.36 -0.29
C ILE A 39 4.81 -6.81 0.73
N VAL A 40 5.65 -5.84 0.35
CA VAL A 40 6.59 -5.18 1.28
C VAL A 40 5.83 -4.49 2.42
N LEU A 41 4.72 -3.81 2.12
CA LEU A 41 3.87 -3.19 3.12
C LEU A 41 3.23 -4.21 4.07
N LYS A 42 2.81 -5.38 3.57
CA LYS A 42 2.32 -6.47 4.43
C LYS A 42 3.41 -6.94 5.38
N ILE A 43 4.62 -7.16 4.86
CA ILE A 43 5.78 -7.65 5.63
C ILE A 43 6.23 -6.63 6.67
N SER A 44 6.14 -5.31 6.39
CA SER A 44 6.52 -4.29 7.37
C SER A 44 5.65 -4.29 8.63
N PHE A 45 4.46 -4.88 8.58
CA PHE A 45 3.61 -5.13 9.75
C PHE A 45 3.72 -6.55 10.31
N ALA A 46 4.51 -7.44 9.71
CA ALA A 46 4.69 -8.80 10.20
C ALA A 46 5.86 -8.89 11.20
N GLU A 47 5.90 -9.97 11.97
CA GLU A 47 7.06 -10.33 12.79
C GLU A 47 7.98 -11.27 12.01
N ALA A 48 9.28 -11.17 12.25
CA ALA A 48 10.24 -12.11 11.68
C ALA A 48 10.08 -13.47 12.38
N ASP A 49 10.01 -14.54 11.60
CA ASP A 49 9.80 -15.89 12.12
C ASP A 49 10.75 -16.88 11.42
N VAL A 50 11.16 -17.92 12.16
CA VAL A 50 12.02 -19.00 11.64
C VAL A 50 11.13 -20.01 10.92
N ALA A 51 10.50 -19.55 9.84
CA ALA A 51 9.56 -20.31 9.03
C ALA A 51 9.79 -20.04 7.53
N ILE A 52 9.04 -20.76 6.69
CA ILE A 52 8.96 -20.49 5.25
C ILE A 52 7.50 -20.19 4.93
N PRO A 53 7.12 -18.94 4.62
CA PRO A 53 7.95 -17.73 4.51
C PRO A 53 8.55 -17.22 5.84
N PRO A 54 9.64 -16.44 5.84
CA PRO A 54 10.35 -16.00 7.06
C PRO A 54 9.67 -14.81 7.76
N TYR A 55 8.34 -14.81 7.83
CA TYR A 55 7.54 -13.79 8.48
C TYR A 55 6.17 -14.36 8.90
N THR A 56 5.56 -13.79 9.93
CA THR A 56 4.26 -14.23 10.43
C THR A 56 3.08 -13.82 9.54
N GLU A 57 1.97 -14.54 9.65
CA GLU A 57 0.70 -14.13 9.03
C GLU A 57 0.04 -13.00 9.82
N ILE A 58 -0.34 -11.91 9.14
CA ILE A 58 -1.03 -10.77 9.77
C ILE A 58 -2.56 -10.94 9.77
N PHE A 59 -3.08 -11.91 9.02
CA PHE A 59 -4.50 -12.26 8.95
C PHE A 59 -4.66 -13.74 9.30
N SER A 60 -5.60 -14.05 10.20
CA SER A 60 -5.98 -15.42 10.49
C SER A 60 -7.50 -15.54 10.49
N TYR A 61 -8.02 -16.64 9.96
CA TYR A 61 -9.44 -16.95 10.00
C TYR A 61 -9.64 -18.34 10.60
N ALA A 62 -10.20 -18.38 11.80
CA ALA A 62 -10.47 -19.62 12.55
C ALA A 62 -11.72 -19.43 13.41
N ASP A 63 -12.50 -20.50 13.62
CA ASP A 63 -13.70 -20.48 14.47
C ASP A 63 -14.68 -19.34 14.14
N GLU A 64 -14.90 -19.10 12.84
CA GLU A 64 -15.75 -18.01 12.32
C GLU A 64 -15.30 -16.58 12.73
N LYS A 65 -14.03 -16.43 13.15
CA LYS A 65 -13.43 -15.16 13.53
C LYS A 65 -12.30 -14.78 12.59
N LEU A 66 -12.38 -13.57 12.05
CA LEU A 66 -11.28 -12.91 11.37
C LEU A 66 -10.43 -12.15 12.39
N GLN A 67 -9.16 -12.48 12.49
CA GLN A 67 -8.17 -11.79 13.32
C GLN A 67 -7.14 -11.08 12.44
N MET A 68 -6.74 -9.88 12.87
CA MET A 68 -5.68 -9.11 12.25
C MET A 68 -4.68 -8.70 13.32
N VAL A 69 -3.40 -9.06 13.13
CA VAL A 69 -2.30 -8.74 14.04
C VAL A 69 -1.27 -7.92 13.28
N LEU A 70 -0.97 -6.71 13.78
CA LEU A 70 -0.05 -5.77 13.15
C LEU A 70 1.07 -5.41 14.13
N ASN A 71 2.32 -5.66 13.74
CA ASN A 71 3.50 -5.31 14.50
C ASN A 71 3.97 -3.88 14.17
N PHE A 72 3.56 -2.93 15.00
CA PHE A 72 4.03 -1.54 14.90
C PHE A 72 5.43 -1.32 15.49
N ALA A 73 5.99 -2.29 16.21
CA ALA A 73 7.31 -2.16 16.80
C ALA A 73 8.40 -1.97 15.73
N ASN A 74 8.21 -2.56 14.55
CA ASN A 74 9.09 -2.36 13.38
C ASN A 74 9.27 -0.87 13.05
N TYR A 75 8.21 -0.06 13.14
CA TYR A 75 8.28 1.38 12.84
C TYR A 75 8.90 2.17 13.99
N THR A 76 8.57 1.83 15.24
CA THR A 76 9.15 2.51 16.40
C THR A 76 10.64 2.26 16.54
N LEU A 77 11.12 1.08 16.14
CA LEU A 77 12.56 0.77 16.10
C LEU A 77 13.29 1.68 15.11
N LEU A 78 12.72 1.91 13.92
CA LEU A 78 13.33 2.77 12.91
C LEU A 78 13.33 4.25 13.32
N SER A 79 12.26 4.73 13.96
CA SER A 79 12.19 6.12 14.42
C SER A 79 13.00 6.39 15.69
N GLY A 80 13.25 5.36 16.49
CA GLY A 80 14.07 5.44 17.71
C GLY A 80 15.57 5.26 17.48
N ASP A 81 16.00 4.89 16.26
CA ASP A 81 17.41 4.72 15.91
C ASP A 81 17.99 6.00 15.31
N ASP A 82 18.84 6.70 16.09
CA ASP A 82 19.49 7.94 15.69
C ASP A 82 20.30 7.81 14.39
N LEU A 83 20.96 6.66 14.19
CA LEU A 83 21.74 6.41 12.98
C LEU A 83 20.81 6.29 11.77
N TYR A 84 19.70 5.57 11.91
CA TYR A 84 18.72 5.42 10.84
C TYR A 84 18.10 6.77 10.45
N VAL A 85 17.65 7.55 11.44
CA VAL A 85 17.05 8.88 11.21
C VAL A 85 18.04 9.83 10.56
N SER A 86 19.29 9.87 11.03
CA SER A 86 20.32 10.74 10.46
C SER A 86 20.65 10.36 9.01
N ALA A 87 20.73 9.07 8.67
CA ALA A 87 20.94 8.60 7.31
C ALA A 87 19.75 8.94 6.38
N TYR A 88 18.52 8.81 6.88
CA TYR A 88 17.31 9.17 6.15
C TYR A 88 17.28 10.67 5.82
N LEU A 89 17.49 11.54 6.82
CA LEU A 89 17.55 12.99 6.61
C LEU A 89 18.72 13.41 5.72
N GLY A 90 19.88 12.75 5.86
CA GLY A 90 21.01 12.94 4.97
C GLY A 90 20.65 12.66 3.51
N SER A 91 19.95 11.56 3.25
CA SER A 91 19.49 11.18 1.91
C SER A 91 18.52 12.21 1.32
N LEU A 92 17.57 12.70 2.14
CA LEU A 92 16.64 13.77 1.72
C LEU A 92 17.38 15.06 1.38
N LYS A 93 18.34 15.47 2.21
CA LYS A 93 19.16 16.66 1.96
C LYS A 93 19.93 16.53 0.65
N MET A 94 20.55 15.37 0.41
CA MET A 94 21.30 15.14 -0.82
C MET A 94 20.38 15.19 -2.03
N ALA A 95 19.27 14.45 -2.01
CA ALA A 95 18.30 14.44 -3.11
C ALA A 95 17.76 15.84 -3.43
N PHE A 96 17.48 16.66 -2.41
CA PHE A 96 17.00 18.03 -2.56
C PHE A 96 18.03 18.97 -3.21
N ILE A 97 19.32 18.78 -2.91
CA ILE A 97 20.39 19.64 -3.45
C ILE A 97 20.81 19.17 -4.86
N SER A 98 20.75 17.87 -5.13
CA SER A 98 21.28 17.29 -6.37
C SER A 98 20.25 17.03 -7.47
N THR A 99 18.95 17.27 -7.23
CA THR A 99 17.86 17.11 -8.22
C THR A 99 17.35 18.47 -8.65
#